data_AF-K9VLS6-F1
#
_entry.id   AF-K9VLS6-F1
#
_cell.length_a   1.000
_cell.length_b   1.000
_cell.length_c   1.000
_cell.angle_alpha   90.00
_cell.angle_beta   90.00
_cell.angle_gamma   90.00
#
_symmetry.space_group_name_H-M   'P 1'
#
loop_
_entity.id
_entity.type
_entity.pdbx_description
1 polymer ?
#
loop_
_entity_poly.entity_id
_entity_poly.type
_entity_poly.pdbx_seq_one_letter_code
_entity_poly.pdbx_strand_id
1 'polypeptide(L)'
;MDAEELITKYAAGERDFPAILLCEANLSRIDLSGANFSEAILSLTNMSGTNLSNANMRKAKLNVARLSGASLNKANLSGAILNVANLIRADLSEAQLVEATMIRSELIRANLSSANLSGANLSEADLREASLREANLEQADLSGAHLRGASLTAANLERANLHRADLSRADLRGVNLCNAELRQANLSQANLSGADLRGANLRWADLSGANLTGADLDEARLSGANLYGANLSNVNLLNATLVHADLTQANLIHADWVGADLTGAALTGAKIYAVSRFDVKADDITCDWVDLSPNGDRSHIQRFTPEESQRFFNATPPTVQIIVDRPLDPDANFVLAATYRQIARQYPALNHPPSIEVNSRRTIISFKIEQDEQLFPTAFVAIIPFSDAAFTQKNLITLIKMIQPQSGNNLGVRVSNMVVQLNVALTKTMRKIGEMKIQPIRLDREPMSSFFQSPTQTVLANSSAETLMIHYHPDFGRNLTNLPGVNKTSISPAIKAQRFTTPPLNTVIEFVKSFYQLGE
;
A
#
# COMPACT_ATOMS: atom_id res chain seq x y z
N MET A 1 -29.31 -26.44 46.19
CA MET A 1 -30.14 -26.98 45.11
C MET A 1 -29.30 -27.97 44.34
N ASP A 2 -29.79 -29.18 44.13
CA ASP A 2 -29.13 -30.19 43.29
C ASP A 2 -29.68 -30.16 41.85
N ALA A 3 -29.17 -31.06 41.00
CA ALA A 3 -29.57 -31.12 39.60
C ALA A 3 -31.05 -31.52 39.42
N GLU A 4 -31.57 -32.45 40.23
CA GLU A 4 -32.97 -32.92 40.12
C GLU A 4 -33.96 -31.83 40.55
N GLU A 5 -33.65 -31.10 41.62
CA GLU A 5 -34.44 -29.97 42.08
C GLU A 5 -34.45 -28.84 41.03
N LEU A 6 -33.30 -28.53 40.39
CA LEU A 6 -33.24 -27.59 39.28
C LEU A 6 -34.16 -28.01 38.13
N ILE A 7 -34.07 -29.26 37.68
CA ILE A 7 -34.86 -29.79 36.56
C ILE A 7 -36.35 -29.71 36.89
N THR A 8 -36.73 -30.06 38.12
CA THR A 8 -38.12 -30.03 38.57
C THR A 8 -38.68 -28.60 38.58
N LYS A 9 -37.92 -27.63 39.11
CA LYS A 9 -38.32 -26.21 39.09
C LYS A 9 -38.39 -25.65 37.68
N TYR A 10 -37.43 -26.01 36.83
CA TYR A 10 -37.44 -25.61 35.42
C TYR A 10 -38.67 -26.16 34.68
N ALA A 11 -39.02 -27.43 34.92
CA ALA A 11 -40.23 -28.05 34.37
C ALA A 11 -41.52 -27.39 34.89
N ALA A 12 -41.50 -26.88 36.12
CA ALA A 12 -42.60 -26.09 36.71
C ALA A 12 -42.71 -24.65 36.16
N GLY A 13 -41.82 -24.24 35.25
CA GLY A 13 -41.83 -22.91 34.62
C GLY A 13 -40.90 -21.89 35.28
N GLU A 14 -40.18 -22.26 36.35
CA GLU A 14 -39.16 -21.41 36.94
C GLU A 14 -37.99 -21.25 35.95
N ARG A 15 -37.49 -20.03 35.80
CA ARG A 15 -36.36 -19.73 34.93
C ARG A 15 -35.22 -19.02 35.65
N ASP A 16 -35.43 -18.62 36.90
CA ASP A 16 -34.50 -17.75 37.63
C ASP A 16 -33.69 -18.54 38.65
N PHE A 17 -32.43 -18.80 38.33
CA PHE A 17 -31.49 -19.56 39.17
C PHE A 17 -30.15 -18.82 39.38
N PRO A 18 -30.19 -17.54 39.80
CA PRO A 18 -28.98 -16.73 39.95
C PRO A 18 -28.12 -17.25 41.11
N ALA A 19 -26.80 -17.14 40.98
CA ALA A 19 -25.82 -17.53 41.98
C ALA A 19 -25.95 -18.99 42.48
N ILE A 20 -26.64 -19.85 41.73
CA ILE A 20 -26.83 -21.25 42.10
C ILE A 20 -25.49 -22.00 42.13
N LEU A 21 -25.36 -22.92 43.09
CA LEU A 21 -24.20 -23.79 43.24
C LEU A 21 -24.54 -25.19 42.73
N LEU A 22 -23.97 -25.57 41.59
CA LEU A 22 -24.15 -26.89 40.97
C LEU A 22 -22.81 -27.50 40.56
N CYS A 23 -21.75 -27.32 41.35
CA CYS A 23 -20.46 -27.95 41.09
C CYS A 23 -20.62 -29.45 40.85
N GLU A 24 -19.96 -29.99 39.82
CA GLU A 24 -19.97 -31.42 39.48
C GLU A 24 -21.35 -32.00 39.09
N ALA A 25 -22.39 -31.16 38.96
CA ALA A 25 -23.71 -31.61 38.57
C ALA A 25 -23.74 -32.15 37.14
N ASN A 26 -24.59 -33.16 36.91
CA ASN A 26 -24.86 -33.69 35.58
C ASN A 26 -26.16 -33.09 35.01
N LEU A 27 -26.02 -32.22 34.02
CA LEU A 27 -27.10 -31.54 33.31
C LEU A 27 -27.08 -31.87 31.80
N SER A 28 -26.41 -32.95 31.40
CA SER A 28 -26.19 -33.28 30.00
C SER A 28 -27.49 -33.55 29.25
N ARG A 29 -27.62 -33.03 28.03
CA ARG A 29 -28.78 -33.24 27.12
C ARG A 29 -30.12 -32.78 27.68
N ILE A 30 -30.11 -31.82 28.60
CA ILE A 30 -31.31 -31.19 29.16
C ILE A 30 -31.60 -29.90 28.40
N ASP A 31 -32.87 -29.53 28.30
CA ASP A 31 -33.28 -28.20 27.84
C ASP A 31 -33.39 -27.23 29.02
N LEU A 32 -32.51 -26.23 29.01
CA LEU A 32 -32.43 -25.14 29.97
C LEU A 32 -32.39 -23.79 29.23
N SER A 33 -33.00 -23.73 28.04
CA SER A 33 -33.07 -22.53 27.22
C SER A 33 -33.75 -21.36 27.94
N GLY A 34 -33.18 -20.16 27.82
CA GLY A 34 -33.68 -18.95 28.46
C GLY A 34 -33.57 -18.94 30.00
N ALA A 35 -32.96 -19.95 30.63
CA ALA A 35 -32.72 -19.94 32.06
C ALA A 35 -31.71 -18.85 32.46
N ASN A 36 -31.92 -18.25 33.62
CA ASN A 36 -31.00 -17.32 34.25
C ASN A 36 -30.11 -18.06 35.25
N PHE A 37 -28.85 -18.27 34.87
CA PHE A 37 -27.74 -18.75 35.67
C PHE A 37 -26.69 -17.65 35.91
N SER A 38 -27.09 -16.38 35.96
CA SER A 38 -26.17 -15.29 36.24
C SER A 38 -25.45 -15.52 37.57
N GLU A 39 -24.13 -15.35 37.57
CA GLU A 39 -23.25 -15.53 38.73
C GLU A 39 -23.25 -16.97 39.32
N ALA A 40 -23.85 -17.93 38.62
CA ALA A 40 -23.87 -19.33 39.03
C ALA A 40 -22.47 -19.94 39.10
N ILE A 41 -22.28 -20.90 40.02
CA ILE A 41 -21.08 -21.73 40.09
C ILE A 41 -21.39 -23.10 39.51
N LEU A 42 -20.93 -23.30 38.28
CA LEU A 42 -21.16 -24.46 37.42
C LEU A 42 -19.83 -25.14 37.07
N SER A 43 -18.82 -25.03 37.93
CA SER A 43 -17.50 -25.58 37.68
C SER A 43 -17.54 -27.12 37.71
N LEU A 44 -16.79 -27.77 36.82
CA LEU A 44 -16.79 -29.23 36.63
C LEU A 44 -18.16 -29.85 36.27
N THR A 45 -19.15 -29.05 35.90
CA THR A 45 -20.46 -29.58 35.48
C THR A 45 -20.37 -30.36 34.17
N ASN A 46 -21.19 -31.39 34.04
CA ASN A 46 -21.43 -32.02 32.75
C ASN A 46 -22.69 -31.43 32.10
N MET A 47 -22.50 -30.54 31.13
CA MET A 47 -23.55 -29.90 30.34
C MET A 47 -23.41 -30.29 28.85
N SER A 48 -22.89 -31.48 28.57
CA SER A 48 -22.66 -31.94 27.20
C SER A 48 -24.00 -32.11 26.47
N GLY A 49 -24.15 -31.49 25.30
CA GLY A 49 -25.39 -31.53 24.51
C GLY A 49 -26.58 -30.81 25.13
N THR A 50 -26.40 -30.03 26.20
CA THR A 50 -27.47 -29.27 26.86
C THR A 50 -27.89 -28.10 25.98
N ASN A 51 -29.19 -27.82 25.92
CA ASN A 51 -29.71 -26.61 25.28
C ASN A 51 -29.73 -25.47 26.30
N LEU A 52 -28.83 -24.50 26.13
CA LEU A 52 -28.70 -23.27 26.90
C LEU A 52 -28.91 -22.04 25.99
N SER A 53 -29.64 -22.22 24.88
CA SER A 53 -29.93 -21.13 23.96
C SER A 53 -30.64 -19.99 24.68
N ASN A 54 -30.23 -18.76 24.43
CA ASN A 54 -30.75 -17.55 25.10
C ASN A 54 -30.60 -17.54 26.64
N ALA A 55 -29.84 -18.46 27.24
CA ALA A 55 -29.64 -18.47 28.68
C ALA A 55 -28.82 -17.25 29.13
N ASN A 56 -29.13 -16.71 30.31
CA ASN A 56 -28.32 -15.68 30.94
C ASN A 56 -27.32 -16.33 31.89
N MET A 57 -26.05 -16.35 31.53
CA MET A 57 -24.93 -16.92 32.29
C MET A 57 -23.88 -15.85 32.60
N ARG A 58 -24.29 -14.57 32.70
CA ARG A 58 -23.41 -13.44 32.98
C ARG A 58 -22.59 -13.71 34.25
N LYS A 59 -21.26 -13.58 34.18
CA LYS A 59 -20.34 -13.85 35.31
C LYS A 59 -20.44 -15.25 35.93
N ALA A 60 -21.02 -16.23 35.24
CA ALA A 60 -21.05 -17.61 35.72
C ALA A 60 -19.64 -18.23 35.71
N LYS A 61 -19.37 -19.14 36.66
CA LYS A 61 -18.11 -19.87 36.77
C LYS A 61 -18.26 -21.28 36.20
N LEU A 62 -17.76 -21.49 34.99
CA LEU A 62 -17.81 -22.72 34.19
C LEU A 62 -16.41 -23.35 34.01
N ASN A 63 -15.48 -23.12 34.95
CA ASN A 63 -14.15 -23.70 34.87
C ASN A 63 -14.23 -25.22 34.74
N VAL A 64 -13.50 -25.77 33.76
CA VAL A 64 -13.44 -27.23 33.50
C VAL A 64 -14.82 -27.85 33.21
N ALA A 65 -15.84 -27.05 32.88
CA ALA A 65 -17.16 -27.56 32.52
C ALA A 65 -17.11 -28.31 31.19
N ARG A 66 -17.91 -29.37 31.06
CA ARG A 66 -18.06 -30.14 29.82
C ARG A 66 -19.30 -29.64 29.08
N LEU A 67 -19.10 -28.86 28.03
CA LEU A 67 -20.11 -28.24 27.18
C LEU A 67 -20.03 -28.75 25.73
N SER A 68 -19.43 -29.92 25.50
CA SER A 68 -19.29 -30.46 24.15
C SER A 68 -20.67 -30.65 23.50
N GLY A 69 -20.82 -30.08 22.30
CA GLY A 69 -22.08 -30.11 21.55
C GLY A 69 -23.24 -29.36 22.20
N ALA A 70 -23.02 -28.56 23.24
CA ALA A 70 -24.06 -27.75 23.86
C ALA A 70 -24.52 -26.62 22.93
N SER A 71 -25.79 -26.26 22.99
CA SER A 71 -26.34 -25.09 22.29
C SER A 71 -26.35 -23.89 23.23
N LEU A 72 -25.46 -22.94 22.99
CA LEU A 72 -25.29 -21.67 23.69
C LEU A 72 -25.60 -20.48 22.76
N ASN A 73 -26.31 -20.73 21.65
CA ASN A 73 -26.61 -19.69 20.68
C ASN A 73 -27.44 -18.59 21.35
N LYS A 74 -27.06 -17.33 21.13
CA LYS A 74 -27.65 -16.13 21.76
C LYS A 74 -27.56 -16.10 23.30
N ALA A 75 -26.81 -16.99 23.94
CA ALA A 75 -26.63 -16.95 25.38
C ALA A 75 -25.80 -15.72 25.79
N ASN A 76 -26.05 -15.20 27.00
CA ASN A 76 -25.26 -14.13 27.59
C ASN A 76 -24.24 -14.70 28.57
N LEU A 77 -22.99 -14.79 28.15
CA LEU A 77 -21.82 -15.25 28.90
C LEU A 77 -20.87 -14.09 29.22
N SER A 78 -21.33 -12.83 29.20
CA SER A 78 -20.47 -11.68 29.46
C SER A 78 -19.83 -11.77 30.85
N GLY A 79 -18.50 -11.64 30.91
CA GLY A 79 -17.68 -11.80 32.10
C GLY A 79 -17.68 -13.21 32.71
N ALA A 80 -18.20 -14.23 32.01
CA ALA A 80 -18.17 -15.61 32.48
C ALA A 80 -16.73 -16.18 32.47
N ILE A 81 -16.49 -17.19 33.31
CA ILE A 81 -15.19 -17.84 33.45
C ILE A 81 -15.31 -19.28 32.95
N LEU A 82 -14.81 -19.55 31.75
CA LEU A 82 -14.84 -20.83 31.05
C LEU A 82 -13.41 -21.39 30.83
N ASN A 83 -12.48 -21.07 31.74
CA ASN A 83 -11.10 -21.53 31.61
C ASN A 83 -11.05 -23.07 31.63
N VAL A 84 -10.30 -23.65 30.69
CA VAL A 84 -10.15 -25.12 30.52
C VAL A 84 -11.50 -25.82 30.28
N ALA A 85 -12.56 -25.11 29.91
CA ALA A 85 -13.84 -25.72 29.57
C ALA A 85 -13.76 -26.45 28.21
N ASN A 86 -14.50 -27.54 28.08
CA ASN A 86 -14.62 -28.26 26.81
C ASN A 86 -15.88 -27.80 26.09
N LEU A 87 -15.71 -27.01 25.03
CA LEU A 87 -16.76 -26.50 24.15
C LEU A 87 -16.65 -27.10 22.74
N ILE A 88 -16.08 -28.30 22.61
CA ILE A 88 -15.89 -28.95 21.31
C ILE A 88 -17.25 -29.11 20.63
N ARG A 89 -17.39 -28.58 19.41
CA ARG A 89 -18.63 -28.55 18.61
C ARG A 89 -19.82 -27.85 19.29
N ALA A 90 -19.59 -27.03 20.31
CA ALA A 90 -20.65 -26.21 20.89
C ALA A 90 -21.10 -25.13 19.89
N ASP A 91 -22.37 -24.76 19.96
CA ASP A 91 -22.94 -23.66 19.18
C ASP A 91 -23.04 -22.42 20.05
N LEU A 92 -22.11 -21.47 19.88
CA LEU A 92 -22.09 -20.16 20.51
C LEU A 92 -22.44 -19.04 19.51
N SER A 93 -23.15 -19.36 18.42
CA SER A 93 -23.53 -18.34 17.44
C SER A 93 -24.35 -17.22 18.08
N GLU A 94 -24.03 -15.97 17.71
CA GLU A 94 -24.67 -14.77 18.25
C GLU A 94 -24.57 -14.61 19.79
N ALA A 95 -23.76 -15.43 20.48
CA ALA A 95 -23.60 -15.34 21.92
C ALA A 95 -22.87 -14.05 22.35
N GLN A 96 -23.18 -13.55 23.54
CA GLN A 96 -22.46 -12.44 24.16
C GLN A 96 -21.39 -12.99 25.09
N LEU A 97 -20.13 -12.78 24.76
CA LEU A 97 -18.93 -13.26 25.46
C LEU A 97 -18.00 -12.09 25.83
N VAL A 98 -18.56 -10.88 25.96
CA VAL A 98 -17.82 -9.66 26.29
C VAL A 98 -17.04 -9.85 27.58
N GLU A 99 -15.73 -9.64 27.55
CA GLU A 99 -14.82 -9.83 28.68
C GLU A 99 -14.87 -11.24 29.32
N ALA A 100 -15.38 -12.25 28.60
CA ALA A 100 -15.36 -13.63 29.09
C ALA A 100 -13.91 -14.16 29.10
N THR A 101 -13.61 -15.06 30.04
CA THR A 101 -12.32 -15.74 30.09
C THR A 101 -12.48 -17.19 29.65
N MET A 102 -11.69 -17.60 28.67
CA MET A 102 -11.72 -18.88 27.97
C MET A 102 -10.29 -19.42 27.80
N ILE A 103 -9.41 -19.13 28.77
CA ILE A 103 -7.99 -19.49 28.76
C ILE A 103 -7.87 -21.00 28.66
N ARG A 104 -7.10 -21.50 27.69
CA ARG A 104 -6.91 -22.95 27.41
C ARG A 104 -8.21 -23.74 27.24
N SER A 105 -9.30 -23.10 26.86
CA SER A 105 -10.55 -23.79 26.54
C SER A 105 -10.44 -24.56 25.22
N GLU A 106 -11.22 -25.63 25.10
CA GLU A 106 -11.27 -26.45 23.88
C GLU A 106 -12.51 -26.05 23.05
N LEU A 107 -12.31 -25.27 21.99
CA LEU A 107 -13.35 -24.76 21.07
C LEU A 107 -13.24 -25.38 19.68
N ILE A 108 -12.65 -26.57 19.57
CA ILE A 108 -12.45 -27.27 18.29
C ILE A 108 -13.80 -27.46 17.59
N ARG A 109 -13.91 -26.96 16.35
CA ARG A 109 -15.16 -26.97 15.55
C ARG A 109 -16.37 -26.31 16.23
N ALA A 110 -16.17 -25.44 17.21
CA ALA A 110 -17.24 -24.65 17.79
C ALA A 110 -17.75 -23.61 16.77
N ASN A 111 -19.02 -23.26 16.85
CA ASN A 111 -19.61 -22.19 16.07
C ASN A 111 -19.70 -20.92 16.92
N LEU A 112 -18.86 -19.93 16.64
CA LEU A 112 -18.84 -18.59 17.26
C LEU A 112 -19.26 -17.52 16.24
N SER A 113 -19.97 -17.89 15.17
CA SER A 113 -20.35 -16.95 14.12
C SER A 113 -21.24 -15.83 14.69
N SER A 114 -20.92 -14.59 14.36
CA SER A 114 -21.60 -13.38 14.85
C SER A 114 -21.61 -13.22 16.38
N ALA A 115 -20.77 -13.98 17.12
CA ALA A 115 -20.65 -13.83 18.56
C ALA A 115 -19.87 -12.55 18.91
N ASN A 116 -20.16 -11.97 20.08
CA ASN A 116 -19.47 -10.80 20.59
C ASN A 116 -18.46 -11.19 21.67
N LEU A 117 -17.20 -11.31 21.29
CA LEU A 117 -16.04 -11.64 22.13
C LEU A 117 -15.15 -10.41 22.43
N SER A 118 -15.70 -9.19 22.35
CA SER A 118 -14.90 -7.98 22.61
C SER A 118 -14.24 -8.03 24.00
N GLY A 119 -12.92 -7.85 24.06
CA GLY A 119 -12.13 -7.92 25.29
C GLY A 119 -12.07 -9.30 25.94
N ALA A 120 -12.54 -10.37 25.28
CA ALA A 120 -12.46 -11.73 25.82
C ALA A 120 -11.01 -12.22 25.86
N ASN A 121 -10.69 -13.08 26.84
CA ASN A 121 -9.39 -13.72 26.95
C ASN A 121 -9.48 -15.18 26.49
N LEU A 122 -8.96 -15.46 25.30
CA LEU A 122 -8.82 -16.77 24.67
C LEU A 122 -7.35 -17.22 24.58
N SER A 123 -6.48 -16.71 25.47
CA SER A 123 -5.06 -17.09 25.47
C SER A 123 -4.89 -18.61 25.58
N GLU A 124 -4.03 -19.15 24.71
CA GLU A 124 -3.76 -20.60 24.57
C GLU A 124 -5.00 -21.47 24.31
N ALA A 125 -6.14 -20.89 23.90
CA ALA A 125 -7.34 -21.66 23.57
C ALA A 125 -7.19 -22.44 22.26
N ASP A 126 -7.87 -23.58 22.14
CA ASP A 126 -7.86 -24.41 20.94
C ASP A 126 -9.12 -24.17 20.10
N LEU A 127 -8.99 -23.36 19.06
CA LEU A 127 -10.04 -22.98 18.12
C LEU A 127 -9.85 -23.64 16.74
N ARG A 128 -9.16 -24.79 16.66
CA ARG A 128 -8.94 -25.48 15.38
C ARG A 128 -10.26 -25.77 14.68
N GLU A 129 -10.34 -25.40 13.41
CA GLU A 129 -11.54 -25.58 12.56
C GLU A 129 -12.82 -24.92 13.12
N ALA A 130 -12.72 -23.97 14.06
CA ALA A 130 -13.87 -23.22 14.57
C ALA A 130 -14.37 -22.20 13.53
N SER A 131 -15.67 -21.86 13.60
CA SER A 131 -16.25 -20.79 12.79
C SER A 131 -16.39 -19.52 13.63
N LEU A 132 -15.64 -18.48 13.32
CA LEU A 132 -15.74 -17.13 13.91
C LEU A 132 -16.17 -16.10 12.86
N ARG A 133 -16.97 -16.51 11.87
CA ARG A 133 -17.43 -15.63 10.79
C ARG A 133 -18.20 -14.46 11.37
N GLU A 134 -17.86 -13.24 10.97
CA GLU A 134 -18.50 -12.00 11.43
C GLU A 134 -18.49 -11.81 12.96
N ALA A 135 -17.64 -12.54 13.69
CA ALA A 135 -17.51 -12.39 15.14
C ALA A 135 -16.80 -11.07 15.48
N ASN A 136 -17.18 -10.47 16.60
CA ASN A 136 -16.47 -9.31 17.15
C ASN A 136 -15.45 -9.77 18.19
N LEU A 137 -14.17 -9.64 17.91
CA LEU A 137 -13.01 -9.98 18.74
C LEU A 137 -12.15 -8.74 19.00
N GLU A 138 -12.74 -7.54 18.91
CA GLU A 138 -12.03 -6.29 19.20
C GLU A 138 -11.36 -6.37 20.58
N GLN A 139 -10.05 -6.05 20.64
CA GLN A 139 -9.24 -6.07 21.86
C GLN A 139 -9.19 -7.44 22.59
N ALA A 140 -9.61 -8.54 21.93
CA ALA A 140 -9.51 -9.87 22.52
C ALA A 140 -8.04 -10.34 22.64
N ASP A 141 -7.74 -11.12 23.67
CA ASP A 141 -6.45 -11.78 23.83
C ASP A 141 -6.51 -13.20 23.29
N LEU A 142 -5.87 -13.44 22.16
CA LEU A 142 -5.72 -14.74 21.48
C LEU A 142 -4.24 -15.17 21.46
N SER A 143 -3.42 -14.66 22.39
CA SER A 143 -2.00 -14.99 22.44
C SER A 143 -1.79 -16.50 22.59
N GLY A 144 -0.97 -17.08 21.72
CA GLY A 144 -0.72 -18.52 21.66
C GLY A 144 -1.94 -19.39 21.29
N ALA A 145 -3.06 -18.82 20.86
CA ALA A 145 -4.24 -19.60 20.49
C ALA A 145 -4.00 -20.45 19.23
N HIS A 146 -4.61 -21.63 19.17
CA HIS A 146 -4.56 -22.52 18.00
C HIS A 146 -5.78 -22.31 17.10
N LEU A 147 -5.63 -21.58 16.01
CA LEU A 147 -6.68 -21.21 15.04
C LEU A 147 -6.48 -21.88 13.67
N ARG A 148 -5.67 -22.94 13.59
CA ARG A 148 -5.39 -23.63 12.33
C ARG A 148 -6.69 -24.08 11.65
N GLY A 149 -6.87 -23.65 10.40
CA GLY A 149 -8.06 -23.94 9.60
C GLY A 149 -9.36 -23.32 10.09
N ALA A 150 -9.32 -22.39 11.05
CA ALA A 150 -10.50 -21.66 11.50
C ALA A 150 -11.01 -20.69 10.42
N SER A 151 -12.30 -20.38 10.46
CA SER A 151 -12.95 -19.44 9.54
C SER A 151 -13.28 -18.14 10.26
N LEU A 152 -12.50 -17.09 10.00
CA LEU A 152 -12.64 -15.74 10.55
C LEU A 152 -13.09 -14.72 9.48
N THR A 153 -13.74 -15.19 8.41
CA THR A 153 -14.22 -14.31 7.33
C THR A 153 -15.05 -13.14 7.89
N ALA A 154 -14.67 -11.91 7.54
CA ALA A 154 -15.30 -10.67 7.98
C ALA A 154 -15.38 -10.47 9.51
N ALA A 155 -14.56 -11.18 10.29
CA ALA A 155 -14.46 -10.95 11.74
C ALA A 155 -13.76 -9.62 12.05
N ASN A 156 -14.09 -9.02 13.19
CA ASN A 156 -13.41 -7.83 13.70
C ASN A 156 -12.37 -8.22 14.76
N LEU A 157 -11.08 -8.15 14.44
CA LEU A 157 -9.94 -8.37 15.35
C LEU A 157 -9.13 -7.07 15.53
N GLU A 158 -9.76 -5.90 15.40
CA GLU A 158 -9.10 -4.62 15.65
C GLU A 158 -8.47 -4.62 17.05
N ARG A 159 -7.17 -4.28 17.11
CA ARG A 159 -6.36 -4.24 18.35
C ARG A 159 -6.30 -5.56 19.13
N ALA A 160 -6.66 -6.69 18.53
CA ALA A 160 -6.55 -7.99 19.18
C ALA A 160 -5.08 -8.39 19.37
N ASN A 161 -4.80 -9.14 20.44
CA ASN A 161 -3.48 -9.74 20.68
C ASN A 161 -3.42 -11.16 20.12
N LEU A 162 -2.68 -11.37 19.05
CA LEU A 162 -2.46 -12.65 18.37
C LEU A 162 -0.99 -13.08 18.44
N HIS A 163 -0.24 -12.57 19.43
CA HIS A 163 1.17 -12.93 19.62
C HIS A 163 1.34 -14.46 19.68
N ARG A 164 2.16 -15.02 18.79
CA ARG A 164 2.41 -16.47 18.67
C ARG A 164 1.17 -17.34 18.38
N ALA A 165 0.07 -16.77 17.92
CA ALA A 165 -1.09 -17.56 17.51
C ALA A 165 -0.78 -18.39 16.25
N ASP A 166 -1.37 -19.58 16.15
CA ASP A 166 -1.32 -20.42 14.94
C ASP A 166 -2.59 -20.21 14.11
N LEU A 167 -2.51 -19.35 13.10
CA LEU A 167 -3.54 -19.07 12.10
C LEU A 167 -3.27 -19.79 10.76
N SER A 168 -2.42 -20.82 10.76
CA SER A 168 -2.06 -21.51 9.51
C SER A 168 -3.30 -22.06 8.81
N ARG A 169 -3.39 -21.84 7.50
CA ARG A 169 -4.55 -22.24 6.67
C ARG A 169 -5.91 -21.67 7.11
N ALA A 170 -5.94 -20.65 7.96
CA ALA A 170 -7.18 -20.00 8.35
C ALA A 170 -7.78 -19.19 7.17
N ASP A 171 -9.12 -19.08 7.15
CA ASP A 171 -9.83 -18.20 6.23
C ASP A 171 -10.08 -16.84 6.92
N LEU A 172 -9.27 -15.85 6.57
CA LEU A 172 -9.24 -14.49 7.11
C LEU A 172 -9.73 -13.47 6.06
N ARG A 173 -10.53 -13.89 5.08
CA ARG A 173 -11.02 -12.99 4.02
C ARG A 173 -11.80 -11.82 4.60
N GLY A 174 -11.44 -10.60 4.22
CA GLY A 174 -12.12 -9.38 4.68
C GLY A 174 -12.06 -9.14 6.19
N VAL A 175 -11.13 -9.78 6.90
CA VAL A 175 -10.97 -9.59 8.35
C VAL A 175 -10.46 -8.19 8.65
N ASN A 176 -10.91 -7.58 9.74
CA ASN A 176 -10.30 -6.36 10.28
C ASN A 176 -9.24 -6.73 11.32
N LEU A 177 -7.97 -6.51 11.03
CA LEU A 177 -6.80 -6.69 11.90
C LEU A 177 -6.07 -5.36 12.13
N CYS A 178 -6.75 -4.23 11.94
CA CYS A 178 -6.18 -2.90 12.15
C CYS A 178 -5.57 -2.79 13.56
N ASN A 179 -4.31 -2.36 13.63
CA ASN A 179 -3.52 -2.26 14.87
C ASN A 179 -3.40 -3.55 15.71
N ALA A 180 -3.62 -4.74 15.12
CA ALA A 180 -3.48 -6.00 15.84
C ALA A 180 -2.01 -6.37 16.10
N GLU A 181 -1.75 -7.10 17.20
CA GLU A 181 -0.42 -7.61 17.54
C GLU A 181 -0.27 -9.05 17.03
N LEU A 182 0.48 -9.24 15.94
CA LEU A 182 0.67 -10.53 15.25
C LEU A 182 2.14 -11.00 15.28
N ARG A 183 2.97 -10.44 16.18
CA ARG A 183 4.39 -10.81 16.24
C ARG A 183 4.56 -12.30 16.49
N GLN A 184 5.40 -12.94 15.69
CA GLN A 184 5.65 -14.39 15.71
C GLN A 184 4.40 -15.25 15.47
N ALA A 185 3.32 -14.70 14.92
CA ALA A 185 2.15 -15.50 14.52
C ALA A 185 2.48 -16.36 13.29
N ASN A 186 1.87 -17.54 13.21
CA ASN A 186 1.93 -18.39 12.03
C ASN A 186 0.68 -18.16 11.17
N LEU A 187 0.84 -17.48 10.04
CA LEU A 187 -0.16 -17.22 9.01
C LEU A 187 0.12 -18.00 7.72
N SER A 188 0.98 -19.03 7.78
CA SER A 188 1.36 -19.79 6.59
C SER A 188 0.12 -20.39 5.90
N GLN A 189 0.06 -20.21 4.58
CA GLN A 189 -1.05 -20.66 3.73
C GLN A 189 -2.44 -20.11 4.13
N ALA A 190 -2.52 -19.06 4.95
CA ALA A 190 -3.77 -18.42 5.31
C ALA A 190 -4.33 -17.58 4.15
N ASN A 191 -5.65 -17.40 4.12
CA ASN A 191 -6.32 -16.55 3.12
C ASN A 191 -6.72 -15.21 3.74
N LEU A 192 -5.92 -14.17 3.51
CA LEU A 192 -6.09 -12.79 3.96
C LEU A 192 -6.61 -11.87 2.85
N SER A 193 -7.22 -12.39 1.78
CA SER A 193 -7.62 -11.53 0.65
C SER A 193 -8.62 -10.48 1.10
N GLY A 194 -8.35 -9.21 0.78
CA GLY A 194 -9.17 -8.07 1.19
C GLY A 194 -9.16 -7.77 2.70
N ALA A 195 -8.21 -8.32 3.47
CA ALA A 195 -8.08 -8.01 4.89
C ALA A 195 -7.56 -6.58 5.12
N ASP A 196 -8.00 -5.95 6.21
CA ASP A 196 -7.46 -4.68 6.70
C ASP A 196 -6.42 -4.97 7.79
N LEU A 197 -5.16 -4.71 7.52
CA LEU A 197 -4.00 -4.95 8.39
C LEU A 197 -3.26 -3.64 8.70
N ARG A 198 -3.92 -2.49 8.54
CA ARG A 198 -3.28 -1.18 8.73
C ARG A 198 -2.69 -1.04 10.13
N GLY A 199 -1.44 -0.61 10.21
CA GLY A 199 -0.69 -0.47 11.46
C GLY A 199 -0.44 -1.78 12.23
N ALA A 200 -0.80 -2.95 11.69
CA ALA A 200 -0.62 -4.23 12.38
C ALA A 200 0.87 -4.57 12.60
N ASN A 201 1.18 -5.21 13.73
CA ASN A 201 2.53 -5.63 14.06
C ASN A 201 2.76 -7.10 13.67
N LEU A 202 3.34 -7.33 12.49
CA LEU A 202 3.62 -8.64 11.90
C LEU A 202 5.10 -9.05 12.01
N ARG A 203 5.86 -8.45 12.94
CA ARG A 203 7.30 -8.78 13.07
C ARG A 203 7.54 -10.25 13.30
N TRP A 204 8.45 -10.83 12.53
CA TRP A 204 8.79 -12.25 12.58
C TRP A 204 7.60 -13.21 12.41
N ALA A 205 6.50 -12.75 11.81
CA ALA A 205 5.38 -13.61 11.46
C ALA A 205 5.73 -14.48 10.25
N ASP A 206 5.16 -15.68 10.19
CA ASP A 206 5.26 -16.56 9.03
C ASP A 206 4.02 -16.40 8.14
N LEU A 207 4.17 -15.72 7.01
CA LEU A 207 3.14 -15.53 5.97
C LEU A 207 3.46 -16.36 4.71
N SER A 208 4.29 -17.40 4.81
CA SER A 208 4.71 -18.19 3.66
C SER A 208 3.50 -18.81 2.93
N GLY A 209 3.42 -18.57 1.61
CA GLY A 209 2.32 -19.00 0.77
C GLY A 209 0.95 -18.43 1.13
N ALA A 210 0.87 -17.39 1.97
CA ALA A 210 -0.39 -16.75 2.31
C ALA A 210 -0.97 -15.97 1.11
N ASN A 211 -2.30 -15.84 1.05
CA ASN A 211 -2.98 -15.04 0.04
C ASN A 211 -3.39 -13.69 0.61
N LEU A 212 -2.67 -12.63 0.28
CA LEU A 212 -2.93 -11.24 0.68
C LEU A 212 -3.46 -10.37 -0.48
N THR A 213 -4.05 -10.97 -1.52
CA THR A 213 -4.58 -10.21 -2.66
C THR A 213 -5.54 -9.11 -2.19
N GLY A 214 -5.25 -7.86 -2.57
CA GLY A 214 -6.09 -6.71 -2.23
C GLY A 214 -6.15 -6.37 -0.74
N ALA A 215 -5.25 -6.91 0.10
CA ALA A 215 -5.17 -6.55 1.50
C ALA A 215 -4.57 -5.14 1.69
N ASP A 216 -4.95 -4.48 2.78
CA ASP A 216 -4.44 -3.17 3.15
C ASP A 216 -3.43 -3.29 4.31
N LEU A 217 -2.15 -3.09 4.02
CA LEU A 217 -1.02 -3.13 4.98
C LEU A 217 -0.37 -1.74 5.13
N ASP A 218 -1.10 -0.65 4.91
CA ASP A 218 -0.58 0.70 5.19
C ASP A 218 -0.02 0.80 6.62
N GLU A 219 1.20 1.33 6.76
CA GLU A 219 1.96 1.44 8.01
C GLU A 219 2.21 0.11 8.77
N ALA A 220 1.98 -1.05 8.15
CA ALA A 220 2.18 -2.35 8.81
C ALA A 220 3.66 -2.62 9.10
N ARG A 221 3.94 -3.28 10.22
CA ARG A 221 5.31 -3.57 10.70
C ARG A 221 5.67 -5.03 10.43
N LEU A 222 6.29 -5.31 9.29
CA LEU A 222 6.64 -6.65 8.79
C LEU A 222 8.14 -7.00 8.94
N SER A 223 8.88 -6.31 9.81
CA SER A 223 10.33 -6.55 9.92
C SER A 223 10.63 -8.02 10.27
N GLY A 224 11.49 -8.67 9.49
CA GLY A 224 11.85 -10.08 9.64
C GLY A 224 10.72 -11.07 9.36
N ALA A 225 9.61 -10.66 8.75
CA ALA A 225 8.52 -11.55 8.38
C ALA A 225 8.90 -12.45 7.19
N ASN A 226 8.39 -13.68 7.19
CA ASN A 226 8.56 -14.61 6.07
C ASN A 226 7.36 -14.49 5.12
N LEU A 227 7.55 -13.92 3.94
CA LEU A 227 6.54 -13.78 2.88
C LEU A 227 6.87 -14.69 1.67
N TYR A 228 7.68 -15.74 1.87
CA TYR A 228 8.09 -16.64 0.81
C TYR A 228 6.89 -17.18 0.03
N GLY A 229 6.86 -16.93 -1.28
CA GLY A 229 5.79 -17.39 -2.16
C GLY A 229 4.39 -16.82 -1.85
N ALA A 230 4.28 -15.79 -1.01
CA ALA A 230 3.00 -15.17 -0.69
C ALA A 230 2.42 -14.43 -1.92
N ASN A 231 1.10 -14.39 -2.01
CA ASN A 231 0.39 -13.64 -3.04
C ASN A 231 0.00 -12.25 -2.53
N LEU A 232 0.75 -11.23 -2.93
CA LEU A 232 0.61 -9.81 -2.56
C LEU A 232 0.07 -8.98 -3.74
N SER A 233 -0.66 -9.59 -4.68
CA SER A 233 -1.16 -8.85 -5.85
C SER A 233 -2.18 -7.78 -5.45
N ASN A 234 -2.06 -6.55 -5.98
CA ASN A 234 -2.92 -5.41 -5.63
C ASN A 234 -2.90 -5.06 -4.12
N VAL A 235 -1.84 -5.42 -3.40
CA VAL A 235 -1.72 -5.09 -1.98
C VAL A 235 -1.37 -3.61 -1.79
N ASN A 236 -1.88 -2.99 -0.73
CA ASN A 236 -1.40 -1.69 -0.26
C ASN A 236 -0.32 -1.92 0.82
N LEU A 237 0.90 -1.47 0.59
CA LEU A 237 2.07 -1.52 1.47
C LEU A 237 2.64 -0.10 1.69
N LEU A 238 1.83 0.94 1.52
CA LEU A 238 2.24 2.32 1.78
C LEU A 238 2.87 2.43 3.18
N ASN A 239 4.03 3.07 3.26
CA ASN A 239 4.77 3.29 4.52
C ASN A 239 5.04 2.02 5.36
N ALA A 240 4.90 0.82 4.80
CA ALA A 240 5.10 -0.42 5.52
C ALA A 240 6.60 -0.67 5.79
N THR A 241 6.91 -1.31 6.92
CA THR A 241 8.30 -1.67 7.26
C THR A 241 8.55 -3.14 6.96
N LEU A 242 9.26 -3.45 5.87
CA LEU A 242 9.66 -4.80 5.44
C LEU A 242 11.16 -5.09 5.67
N VAL A 243 11.78 -4.40 6.63
CA VAL A 243 13.21 -4.57 6.95
C VAL A 243 13.53 -6.04 7.25
N HIS A 244 14.47 -6.64 6.52
CA HIS A 244 14.82 -8.07 6.59
C HIS A 244 13.67 -9.06 6.33
N ALA A 245 12.59 -8.63 5.65
CA ALA A 245 11.53 -9.54 5.25
C ALA A 245 11.97 -10.42 4.06
N ASP A 246 11.47 -11.65 4.02
CA ASP A 246 11.70 -12.57 2.91
C ASP A 246 10.54 -12.52 1.92
N LEU A 247 10.69 -11.79 0.81
CA LEU A 247 9.74 -11.71 -0.30
C LEU A 247 10.13 -12.65 -1.47
N THR A 248 10.99 -13.62 -1.23
CA THR A 248 11.45 -14.57 -2.27
C THR A 248 10.25 -15.28 -2.89
N GLN A 249 10.18 -15.31 -4.23
CA GLN A 249 9.05 -15.84 -5.00
C GLN A 249 7.67 -15.20 -4.73
N ALA A 250 7.59 -14.08 -4.01
CA ALA A 250 6.31 -13.43 -3.74
C ALA A 250 5.71 -12.78 -5.00
N ASN A 251 4.38 -12.73 -5.07
CA ASN A 251 3.67 -12.07 -6.17
C ASN A 251 3.24 -10.66 -5.78
N LEU A 252 3.97 -9.63 -6.22
CA LEU A 252 3.70 -8.21 -5.91
C LEU A 252 3.07 -7.46 -7.11
N ILE A 253 2.50 -8.17 -8.08
CA ILE A 253 1.90 -7.51 -9.26
C ILE A 253 0.85 -6.48 -8.83
N HIS A 254 0.98 -5.24 -9.30
CA HIS A 254 0.13 -4.09 -8.92
C HIS A 254 0.16 -3.73 -7.42
N ALA A 255 1.18 -4.14 -6.66
CA ALA A 255 1.37 -3.67 -5.31
C ALA A 255 1.69 -2.16 -5.28
N ASP A 256 1.13 -1.44 -4.31
CA ASP A 256 1.58 -0.10 -3.95
C ASP A 256 2.46 -0.20 -2.71
N TRP A 257 3.69 0.28 -2.78
CA TRP A 257 4.64 0.24 -1.66
C TRP A 257 5.40 1.55 -1.52
N VAL A 258 4.82 2.65 -1.99
CA VAL A 258 5.42 3.98 -1.84
C VAL A 258 5.63 4.29 -0.35
N GLY A 259 6.82 4.75 0.01
CA GLY A 259 7.25 5.00 1.39
C GLY A 259 7.67 3.74 2.16
N ALA A 260 7.59 2.55 1.58
CA ALA A 260 7.97 1.32 2.28
C ALA A 260 9.49 1.22 2.50
N ASP A 261 9.87 0.61 3.63
CA ASP A 261 11.26 0.30 3.96
C ASP A 261 11.55 -1.19 3.74
N LEU A 262 12.25 -1.52 2.66
CA LEU A 262 12.72 -2.86 2.29
C LEU A 262 14.20 -3.08 2.65
N THR A 263 14.78 -2.32 3.59
CA THR A 263 16.20 -2.47 3.96
C THR A 263 16.52 -3.93 4.32
N GLY A 264 17.48 -4.54 3.64
CA GLY A 264 17.89 -5.92 3.89
C GLY A 264 16.87 -6.99 3.51
N ALA A 265 15.82 -6.65 2.76
CA ALA A 265 14.81 -7.60 2.30
C ALA A 265 15.33 -8.48 1.15
N ALA A 266 14.81 -9.71 1.06
CA ALA A 266 15.10 -10.62 -0.04
C ALA A 266 13.97 -10.60 -1.07
N LEU A 267 14.27 -10.34 -2.35
CA LEU A 267 13.28 -10.25 -3.44
C LEU A 267 13.55 -11.23 -4.58
N THR A 268 14.46 -12.18 -4.41
CA THR A 268 14.83 -13.10 -5.50
C THR A 268 13.61 -13.89 -6.01
N GLY A 269 13.32 -13.70 -7.30
CA GLY A 269 12.21 -14.28 -8.02
C GLY A 269 10.83 -13.72 -7.67
N ALA A 270 10.77 -12.59 -6.99
CA ALA A 270 9.53 -11.84 -6.82
C ALA A 270 8.97 -11.36 -8.17
N LYS A 271 7.65 -11.25 -8.26
CA LYS A 271 6.94 -10.74 -9.44
C LYS A 271 6.53 -9.30 -9.19
N ILE A 272 7.09 -8.32 -9.91
CA ILE A 272 6.93 -6.88 -9.60
C ILE A 272 6.40 -6.06 -10.80
N TYR A 273 5.46 -6.62 -11.57
CA TYR A 273 4.85 -5.88 -12.68
C TYR A 273 3.93 -4.76 -12.20
N ALA A 274 4.04 -3.59 -12.84
CA ALA A 274 3.24 -2.39 -12.56
C ALA A 274 3.30 -1.96 -11.08
N VAL A 275 4.49 -2.05 -10.51
CA VAL A 275 4.84 -1.58 -9.16
C VAL A 275 5.75 -0.36 -9.29
N SER A 276 5.54 0.68 -8.47
CA SER A 276 6.43 1.85 -8.46
C SER A 276 7.86 1.42 -8.13
N ARG A 277 8.88 2.02 -8.74
CA ARG A 277 10.28 1.80 -8.34
C ARG A 277 10.83 2.97 -7.52
N PHE A 278 9.99 3.95 -7.26
CA PHE A 278 10.36 5.23 -6.69
C PHE A 278 9.78 5.36 -5.29
N ASP A 279 10.44 6.20 -4.48
CA ASP A 279 10.04 6.52 -3.11
C ASP A 279 9.97 5.26 -2.22
N VAL A 280 10.86 4.29 -2.49
CA VAL A 280 11.04 3.06 -1.71
C VAL A 280 12.45 3.07 -1.14
N LYS A 281 12.61 2.69 0.13
CA LYS A 281 13.95 2.52 0.72
C LYS A 281 14.40 1.08 0.56
N ALA A 282 15.43 0.83 -0.25
CA ALA A 282 15.89 -0.50 -0.60
C ALA A 282 17.40 -0.68 -0.37
N ASP A 283 17.87 -0.28 0.81
CA ASP A 283 19.27 -0.46 1.19
C ASP A 283 19.59 -1.94 1.47
N ASP A 284 20.71 -2.46 0.98
CA ASP A 284 21.21 -3.83 1.27
C ASP A 284 20.24 -4.95 0.87
N ILE A 285 19.42 -4.72 -0.15
CA ILE A 285 18.50 -5.76 -0.66
C ILE A 285 19.25 -6.93 -1.30
N THR A 286 18.71 -8.13 -1.12
CA THR A 286 19.20 -9.33 -1.81
C THR A 286 18.24 -9.67 -2.95
N CYS A 287 18.70 -9.53 -4.19
CA CYS A 287 17.85 -9.79 -5.36
C CYS A 287 18.70 -10.20 -6.56
N ASP A 288 18.65 -11.49 -6.92
CA ASP A 288 19.38 -12.02 -8.08
C ASP A 288 18.60 -11.85 -9.39
N TRP A 289 17.27 -11.93 -9.30
CA TRP A 289 16.37 -11.77 -10.44
C TRP A 289 14.94 -11.46 -9.99
N VAL A 290 14.15 -10.87 -10.89
CA VAL A 290 12.71 -10.62 -10.72
C VAL A 290 11.95 -10.94 -12.00
N ASP A 291 10.66 -11.22 -11.85
CA ASP A 291 9.74 -11.38 -12.97
C ASP A 291 8.92 -10.09 -13.16
N LEU A 292 8.96 -9.57 -14.38
CA LEU A 292 8.35 -8.31 -14.79
C LEU A 292 7.25 -8.55 -15.82
N SER A 293 6.88 -9.81 -16.07
CA SER A 293 5.79 -10.15 -16.96
C SER A 293 4.43 -9.73 -16.36
N PRO A 294 3.48 -9.25 -17.18
CA PRO A 294 2.16 -8.82 -16.71
C PRO A 294 1.39 -9.87 -15.90
N ASN A 295 1.60 -11.15 -16.21
CA ASN A 295 0.89 -12.27 -15.58
C ASN A 295 1.79 -13.06 -14.62
N GLY A 296 3.06 -12.66 -14.44
CA GLY A 296 4.01 -13.44 -13.65
C GLY A 296 4.31 -14.83 -14.23
N ASP A 297 4.33 -14.92 -15.56
CA ASP A 297 4.55 -16.15 -16.35
C ASP A 297 6.02 -16.35 -16.74
N ARG A 298 6.92 -15.51 -16.21
CA ARG A 298 8.36 -15.52 -16.47
C ARG A 298 8.74 -15.23 -17.93
N SER A 299 7.86 -14.63 -18.72
CA SER A 299 8.17 -14.19 -20.09
C SER A 299 9.15 -13.01 -20.13
N HIS A 300 9.26 -12.24 -19.05
CA HIS A 300 10.19 -11.11 -18.92
C HIS A 300 10.92 -11.19 -17.57
N ILE A 301 12.07 -11.85 -17.55
CA ILE A 301 12.93 -11.99 -16.37
C ILE A 301 14.05 -10.97 -16.45
N GLN A 302 14.18 -10.15 -15.41
CA GLN A 302 15.36 -9.31 -15.19
C GLN A 302 16.29 -10.00 -14.21
N ARG A 303 17.58 -10.09 -14.54
CA ARG A 303 18.64 -10.55 -13.64
C ARG A 303 19.51 -9.39 -13.20
N PHE A 304 20.13 -9.48 -12.03
CA PHE A 304 20.94 -8.42 -11.45
C PHE A 304 22.27 -8.96 -10.91
N THR A 305 23.32 -8.13 -10.96
CA THR A 305 24.40 -8.20 -9.97
C THR A 305 23.97 -7.50 -8.66
N PRO A 306 24.67 -7.71 -7.53
CA PRO A 306 24.36 -7.01 -6.28
C PRO A 306 24.34 -5.48 -6.39
N GLU A 307 25.21 -4.89 -7.22
CA GLU A 307 25.22 -3.44 -7.43
C GLU A 307 24.05 -2.96 -8.31
N GLU A 308 23.62 -3.77 -9.27
CA GLU A 308 22.52 -3.45 -10.17
C GLU A 308 21.16 -3.51 -9.49
N SER A 309 20.96 -4.45 -8.56
CA SER A 309 19.73 -4.54 -7.77
C SER A 309 19.57 -3.30 -6.90
N GLN A 310 20.61 -2.89 -6.18
CA GLN A 310 20.59 -1.67 -5.37
C GLN A 310 20.20 -0.44 -6.21
N ARG A 311 20.76 -0.31 -7.43
CA ARG A 311 20.40 0.78 -8.35
C ARG A 311 18.97 0.67 -8.89
N PHE A 312 18.46 -0.53 -9.10
CA PHE A 312 17.10 -0.77 -9.59
C PHE A 312 16.05 -0.21 -8.62
N PHE A 313 16.19 -0.49 -7.32
CA PHE A 313 15.18 -0.16 -6.32
C PHE A 313 15.41 1.21 -5.64
N ASN A 314 16.61 1.79 -5.73
CA ASN A 314 16.91 3.15 -5.25
C ASN A 314 16.91 4.21 -6.36
N ALA A 315 16.29 3.93 -7.51
CA ALA A 315 16.20 4.89 -8.60
C ALA A 315 15.39 6.13 -8.16
N THR A 316 15.81 7.31 -8.60
CA THR A 316 15.02 8.53 -8.40
C THR A 316 13.99 8.67 -9.50
N PRO A 317 12.78 9.20 -9.25
CA PRO A 317 11.82 9.45 -10.33
C PRO A 317 12.43 10.46 -11.31
N PRO A 318 12.46 10.16 -12.63
CA PRO A 318 12.90 11.11 -13.63
C PRO A 318 12.08 12.40 -13.53
N THR A 319 12.73 13.56 -13.61
CA THR A 319 12.05 14.85 -13.46
C THR A 319 12.36 15.82 -14.60
N VAL A 320 11.37 16.62 -14.94
CA VAL A 320 11.51 17.81 -15.79
C VAL A 320 11.25 19.03 -14.92
N GLN A 321 12.22 19.94 -14.85
CA GLN A 321 12.08 21.20 -14.13
C GLN A 321 12.09 22.37 -15.11
N ILE A 322 11.07 23.23 -14.98
CA ILE A 322 11.02 24.55 -15.63
C ILE A 322 11.21 25.59 -14.54
N ILE A 323 12.37 26.25 -14.59
CA ILE A 323 12.71 27.34 -13.68
C ILE A 323 12.41 28.64 -14.39
N VAL A 324 11.53 29.45 -13.82
CA VAL A 324 11.13 30.76 -14.34
C VAL A 324 11.79 31.83 -13.48
N ASP A 325 12.48 32.80 -14.08
CA ASP A 325 13.16 33.89 -13.35
C ASP A 325 12.17 34.98 -12.89
N ARG A 326 11.04 34.55 -12.32
CA ARG A 326 10.01 35.39 -11.71
C ARG A 326 9.21 34.59 -10.67
N PRO A 327 8.81 35.19 -9.54
CA PRO A 327 7.81 34.59 -8.66
C PRO A 327 6.45 34.45 -9.38
N LEU A 328 5.71 33.39 -9.05
CA LEU A 328 4.41 33.09 -9.63
C LEU A 328 3.34 33.98 -8.99
N ASP A 329 2.70 34.81 -9.81
CA ASP A 329 1.55 35.61 -9.40
C ASP A 329 0.23 34.81 -9.48
N PRO A 330 -0.82 35.21 -8.72
CA PRO A 330 -2.09 34.49 -8.69
C PRO A 330 -2.75 34.30 -10.06
N ASP A 331 -2.69 35.31 -10.94
CA ASP A 331 -3.29 35.25 -12.28
C ASP A 331 -2.53 34.28 -13.18
N ALA A 332 -1.19 34.34 -13.14
CA ALA A 332 -0.33 33.37 -13.82
C ALA A 332 -0.58 31.94 -13.33
N ASN A 333 -0.78 31.74 -12.03
CA ASN A 333 -1.10 30.41 -11.48
C ASN A 333 -2.39 29.84 -12.06
N PHE A 334 -3.44 30.66 -12.18
CA PHE A 334 -4.71 30.23 -12.78
C PHE A 334 -4.54 29.82 -14.26
N VAL A 335 -3.84 30.65 -15.04
CA VAL A 335 -3.56 30.36 -16.46
C VAL A 335 -2.71 29.10 -16.61
N LEU A 336 -1.70 28.92 -15.74
CA LEU A 336 -0.82 27.76 -15.74
C LEU A 336 -1.60 26.48 -15.46
N ALA A 337 -2.43 26.47 -14.41
CA ALA A 337 -3.27 25.34 -14.04
C ALA A 337 -4.26 24.98 -15.16
N ALA A 338 -4.91 25.98 -15.76
CA ALA A 338 -5.85 25.76 -16.86
C ALA A 338 -5.17 25.20 -18.11
N THR A 339 -3.96 25.67 -18.41
CA THR A 339 -3.16 25.21 -19.56
C THR A 339 -2.70 23.77 -19.37
N TYR A 340 -2.13 23.42 -18.21
CA TYR A 340 -1.69 22.04 -17.97
C TYR A 340 -2.86 21.06 -17.88
N ARG A 341 -4.03 21.49 -17.39
CA ARG A 341 -5.25 20.67 -17.45
C ARG A 341 -5.67 20.36 -18.88
N GLN A 342 -5.57 21.33 -19.79
CA GLN A 342 -5.86 21.12 -21.21
C GLN A 342 -4.86 20.16 -21.86
N ILE A 343 -3.57 20.32 -21.53
CA ILE A 343 -2.48 19.45 -21.99
C ILE A 343 -2.71 18.01 -21.50
N ALA A 344 -2.98 17.81 -20.20
CA ALA A 344 -3.15 16.49 -19.58
C ALA A 344 -4.27 15.67 -20.24
N ARG A 345 -5.37 16.32 -20.68
CA ARG A 345 -6.46 15.65 -21.42
C ARG A 345 -6.00 14.98 -22.72
N GLN A 346 -4.92 15.46 -23.33
CA GLN A 346 -4.44 14.99 -24.64
C GLN A 346 -3.07 14.30 -24.54
N TYR A 347 -2.35 14.51 -23.43
CA TYR A 347 -1.07 13.88 -23.11
C TYR A 347 -1.13 13.21 -21.73
N PRO A 348 -1.54 11.92 -21.66
CA PRO A 348 -1.73 11.21 -20.40
C PRO A 348 -0.48 11.09 -19.52
N ALA A 349 0.72 11.22 -20.09
CA ALA A 349 1.96 11.21 -19.30
C ALA A 349 2.16 12.49 -18.45
N LEU A 350 1.28 13.50 -18.58
CA LEU A 350 1.18 14.67 -17.69
C LEU A 350 -0.10 14.64 -16.82
N ASN A 351 -0.63 13.46 -16.50
CA ASN A 351 -1.86 13.32 -15.71
C ASN A 351 -1.71 13.79 -14.25
N HIS A 352 -0.49 13.95 -13.75
CA HIS A 352 -0.24 14.48 -12.42
C HIS A 352 0.12 15.97 -12.48
N PRO A 353 -0.48 16.81 -11.61
CA PRO A 353 -0.13 18.22 -11.57
C PRO A 353 1.35 18.37 -11.17
N PRO A 354 2.08 19.33 -11.75
CA PRO A 354 3.45 19.61 -11.32
C PRO A 354 3.48 20.14 -9.90
N SER A 355 4.57 19.87 -9.18
CA SER A 355 4.88 20.59 -7.94
C SER A 355 5.44 21.96 -8.28
N ILE A 356 4.97 23.01 -7.59
CA ILE A 356 5.36 24.39 -7.83
C ILE A 356 5.97 24.97 -6.55
N GLU A 357 7.23 25.37 -6.63
CA GLU A 357 7.94 26.07 -5.57
C GLU A 357 8.13 27.55 -5.96
N VAL A 358 7.60 28.46 -5.16
CA VAL A 358 7.68 29.91 -5.41
C VAL A 358 8.62 30.55 -4.40
N ASN A 359 9.77 30.98 -4.89
CA ASN A 359 10.78 31.72 -4.12
C ASN A 359 10.67 33.23 -4.41
N SER A 360 11.34 34.05 -3.60
CA SER A 360 11.32 35.52 -3.72
C SER A 360 11.74 36.07 -5.10
N ARG A 361 12.49 35.26 -5.88
CA ARG A 361 12.99 35.63 -7.21
C ARG A 361 12.52 34.71 -8.33
N ARG A 362 12.13 33.47 -8.04
CA ARG A 362 11.98 32.41 -9.05
C ARG A 362 10.82 31.48 -8.73
N THR A 363 10.31 30.85 -9.77
CA THR A 363 9.35 29.74 -9.65
C THR A 363 9.96 28.50 -10.26
N ILE A 364 9.93 27.38 -9.54
CA ILE A 364 10.34 26.07 -10.04
C ILE A 364 9.08 25.23 -10.23
N ILE A 365 8.87 24.76 -11.45
CA ILE A 365 7.76 23.87 -11.81
C ILE A 365 8.37 22.51 -12.13
N SER A 366 8.10 21.50 -11.30
CA SER A 366 8.68 20.16 -11.43
C SER A 366 7.64 19.13 -11.82
N PHE A 367 7.92 18.38 -12.88
CA PHE A 367 7.11 17.26 -13.35
C PHE A 367 7.86 15.96 -13.03
N LYS A 368 7.25 15.10 -12.21
CA LYS A 368 7.73 13.73 -11.98
C LYS A 368 7.20 12.82 -13.09
N ILE A 369 8.03 11.90 -13.55
CA ILE A 369 7.77 11.00 -14.68
C ILE A 369 8.08 9.56 -14.25
N GLU A 370 7.43 8.57 -14.85
CA GLU A 370 7.63 7.16 -14.51
C GLU A 370 8.81 6.47 -15.24
N GLN A 371 9.17 7.00 -16.41
CA GLN A 371 10.09 6.39 -17.37
C GLN A 371 10.98 7.46 -18.02
N ASP A 372 12.28 7.17 -18.13
CA ASP A 372 13.26 8.11 -18.70
C ASP A 372 12.95 8.45 -20.17
N GLU A 373 12.35 7.54 -20.93
CA GLU A 373 11.96 7.74 -22.33
C GLU A 373 10.94 8.88 -22.52
N GLN A 374 10.24 9.24 -21.45
CA GLN A 374 9.26 10.33 -21.44
C GLN A 374 9.89 11.68 -21.05
N LEU A 375 11.16 11.77 -20.66
CA LEU A 375 11.81 13.02 -20.25
C LEU A 375 11.78 14.09 -21.36
N PHE A 376 12.30 13.76 -22.55
CA PHE A 376 12.34 14.69 -23.68
C PHE A 376 10.95 15.05 -24.20
N PRO A 377 10.02 14.10 -24.44
CA PRO A 377 8.64 14.39 -24.78
C PRO A 377 7.93 15.29 -23.76
N THR A 378 8.07 15.01 -22.46
CA THR A 378 7.42 15.79 -21.40
C THR A 378 8.00 17.19 -21.33
N ALA A 379 9.31 17.37 -21.42
CA ALA A 379 9.94 18.68 -21.49
C ALA A 379 9.47 19.52 -22.70
N PHE A 380 9.26 18.86 -23.85
CA PHE A 380 8.74 19.51 -25.05
C PHE A 380 7.33 20.08 -24.85
N VAL A 381 6.50 19.36 -24.09
CA VAL A 381 5.11 19.74 -23.81
C VAL A 381 5.04 20.75 -22.66
N ALA A 382 5.80 20.52 -21.60
CA ALA A 382 5.76 21.31 -20.37
C ALA A 382 6.12 22.78 -20.62
N ILE A 383 7.02 23.06 -21.58
CA ILE A 383 7.46 24.43 -21.87
C ILE A 383 6.44 25.26 -22.68
N ILE A 384 5.38 24.65 -23.23
CA ILE A 384 4.40 25.31 -24.13
C ILE A 384 3.85 26.66 -23.60
N PRO A 385 3.55 26.84 -22.30
CA PRO A 385 2.99 28.10 -21.81
C PRO A 385 3.93 29.31 -21.94
N PHE A 386 5.24 29.09 -22.14
CA PHE A 386 6.27 30.12 -22.03
C PHE A 386 6.69 30.70 -23.38
N SER A 387 7.10 31.97 -23.40
CA SER A 387 7.45 32.70 -24.64
C SER A 387 8.69 32.14 -25.36
N ASP A 388 9.59 31.48 -24.63
CA ASP A 388 10.80 30.84 -25.15
C ASP A 388 10.60 29.36 -25.52
N ALA A 389 9.37 28.85 -25.45
CA ALA A 389 9.01 27.46 -25.78
C ALA A 389 9.58 27.00 -27.12
N ALA A 390 9.47 27.82 -28.17
CA ALA A 390 9.95 27.48 -29.51
C ALA A 390 11.47 27.23 -29.54
N PHE A 391 12.25 27.94 -28.71
CA PHE A 391 13.69 27.74 -28.61
C PHE A 391 14.02 26.45 -27.87
N THR A 392 13.41 26.20 -26.71
CA THR A 392 13.59 24.97 -25.93
C THR A 392 13.20 23.73 -26.75
N GLN A 393 12.08 23.79 -27.47
CA GLN A 393 11.61 22.73 -28.36
C GLN A 393 12.60 22.47 -29.51
N LYS A 394 13.15 23.53 -30.13
CA LYS A 394 14.18 23.39 -31.16
C LYS A 394 15.46 22.75 -30.61
N ASN A 395 15.86 23.11 -29.38
CA ASN A 395 17.01 22.52 -28.71
C ASN A 395 16.80 21.01 -28.48
N LEU A 396 15.65 20.61 -27.93
CA LEU A 396 15.30 19.20 -27.73
C LEU A 396 15.39 18.38 -29.03
N ILE A 397 14.84 18.91 -30.13
CA ILE A 397 14.92 18.27 -31.45
C ILE A 397 16.38 18.16 -31.92
N THR A 398 17.17 19.21 -31.71
CA THR A 398 18.59 19.24 -32.12
C THR A 398 19.40 18.21 -31.33
N LEU A 399 19.20 18.13 -30.01
CA LEU A 399 19.89 17.17 -29.15
C LEU A 399 19.63 15.73 -29.56
N ILE A 400 18.37 15.36 -29.81
CA ILE A 400 18.03 14.00 -30.27
C ILE A 400 18.65 13.71 -31.64
N LYS A 401 18.67 14.68 -32.56
CA LYS A 401 19.34 14.51 -33.86
C LYS A 401 20.86 14.36 -33.74
N MET A 402 21.50 15.01 -32.77
CA MET A 402 22.94 14.92 -32.55
C MET A 402 23.36 13.54 -32.03
N ILE A 403 22.52 12.88 -31.22
CA ILE A 403 22.78 11.54 -30.68
C ILE A 403 22.31 10.40 -31.59
N GLN A 404 21.62 10.70 -32.70
CA GLN A 404 21.23 9.68 -33.67
C GLN A 404 22.46 8.95 -34.24
N PRO A 405 22.36 7.63 -34.48
CA PRO A 405 23.45 6.86 -35.07
C PRO A 405 23.69 7.32 -36.52
N GLN A 406 24.61 8.27 -36.69
CA GLN A 406 25.21 8.65 -37.97
C GLN A 406 26.45 7.77 -38.21
N SER A 407 26.87 7.60 -39.46
CA SER A 407 27.88 6.64 -39.97
C SER A 407 29.32 6.75 -39.41
N GLY A 408 29.54 7.35 -38.23
CA GLY A 408 30.84 7.47 -37.56
C GLY A 408 30.79 7.45 -36.02
N ASN A 409 29.62 7.37 -35.37
CA ASN A 409 29.53 7.27 -33.91
C ASN A 409 29.27 5.81 -33.51
N ASN A 410 30.26 5.17 -32.88
CA ASN A 410 30.15 3.79 -32.38
C ASN A 410 29.37 3.78 -31.05
N LEU A 411 28.08 4.08 -31.11
CA LEU A 411 27.14 3.93 -30.01
C LEU A 411 26.80 2.44 -29.90
N GLY A 412 27.10 1.81 -28.76
CA GLY A 412 26.73 0.40 -28.53
C GLY A 412 25.24 0.15 -28.81
N VAL A 413 24.89 -1.09 -29.20
CA VAL A 413 23.54 -1.49 -29.66
C VAL A 413 22.44 -0.99 -28.72
N ARG A 414 22.65 -1.12 -27.40
CA ARG A 414 21.75 -0.62 -26.35
C ARG A 414 21.43 0.88 -26.46
N VAL A 415 22.47 1.73 -26.51
CA VAL A 415 22.29 3.19 -26.56
C VAL A 415 21.64 3.60 -27.88
N SER A 416 21.97 2.91 -28.97
CA SER A 416 21.36 3.14 -30.28
C SER A 416 19.85 2.85 -30.28
N ASN A 417 19.41 1.74 -29.70
CA ASN A 417 17.98 1.39 -29.58
C ASN A 417 17.21 2.41 -28.72
N MET A 418 17.79 2.84 -27.61
CA MET A 418 17.19 3.85 -26.73
C MET A 418 17.05 5.21 -27.42
N VAL A 419 18.07 5.64 -28.16
CA VAL A 419 17.98 6.87 -28.97
C VAL A 419 16.87 6.78 -30.01
N VAL A 420 16.68 5.61 -30.62
CA VAL A 420 15.55 5.37 -31.56
C VAL A 420 14.21 5.49 -30.84
N GLN A 421 14.05 4.87 -29.67
CA GLN A 421 12.81 4.95 -28.88
C GLN A 421 12.50 6.39 -28.45
N LEU A 422 13.50 7.14 -27.95
CA LEU A 422 13.38 8.55 -27.61
C LEU A 422 12.94 9.40 -28.80
N ASN A 423 13.52 9.17 -29.97
CA ASN A 423 13.16 9.88 -31.19
C ASN A 423 11.74 9.56 -31.64
N VAL A 424 11.32 8.29 -31.57
CA VAL A 424 9.94 7.87 -31.86
C VAL A 424 8.95 8.52 -30.89
N ALA A 425 9.25 8.51 -29.59
CA ALA A 425 8.42 9.12 -28.56
C ALA A 425 8.28 10.63 -28.79
N LEU A 426 9.40 11.35 -29.01
CA LEU A 426 9.36 12.79 -29.27
C LEU A 426 8.58 13.11 -30.56
N THR A 427 8.83 12.38 -31.65
CA THR A 427 8.15 12.61 -32.94
C THR A 427 6.63 12.39 -32.82
N LYS A 428 6.22 11.33 -32.09
CA LYS A 428 4.81 11.06 -31.81
C LYS A 428 4.17 12.21 -31.01
N THR A 429 4.88 12.75 -30.03
CA THR A 429 4.44 13.90 -29.23
C THR A 429 4.35 15.17 -30.06
N MET A 430 5.33 15.46 -30.91
CA MET A 430 5.32 16.60 -31.84
C MET A 430 4.12 16.56 -32.79
N ARG A 431 3.84 15.39 -33.38
CA ARG A 431 2.67 15.23 -34.27
C ARG A 431 1.37 15.49 -33.51
N LYS A 432 1.23 14.88 -32.32
CA LYS A 432 0.06 15.12 -31.46
C LYS A 432 -0.11 16.60 -31.18
N ILE A 433 0.93 17.31 -30.71
CA ILE A 433 0.89 18.75 -30.41
C ILE A 433 0.58 19.58 -31.64
N GLY A 434 1.14 19.25 -32.81
CA GLY A 434 0.83 19.95 -34.07
C GLY A 434 -0.64 19.82 -34.48
N GLU A 435 -1.30 18.72 -34.11
CA GLU A 435 -2.75 18.52 -34.27
C GLU A 435 -3.55 19.24 -33.16
N MET A 436 -2.94 19.59 -32.03
CA MET A 436 -3.57 20.34 -30.95
C MET A 436 -3.69 21.82 -31.33
N LYS A 437 -4.92 22.30 -31.51
CA LYS A 437 -5.21 23.73 -31.46
C LYS A 437 -5.16 24.21 -29.99
N ILE A 438 -3.98 24.18 -29.35
CA ILE A 438 -3.80 24.75 -28.01
C ILE A 438 -3.95 26.27 -28.15
N GLN A 439 -5.16 26.77 -27.87
CA GLN A 439 -5.38 28.20 -27.73
C GLN A 439 -4.97 28.60 -26.31
N PRO A 440 -4.09 29.61 -26.14
CA PRO A 440 -3.82 30.13 -24.81
C PRO A 440 -5.14 30.63 -24.21
N ILE A 441 -5.50 30.12 -23.03
CA ILE A 441 -6.70 30.55 -22.30
C ILE A 441 -6.48 32.02 -21.93
N ARG A 442 -7.15 32.92 -22.64
CA ARG A 442 -7.17 34.34 -22.33
C ARG A 442 -8.22 34.56 -21.25
N LEU A 443 -7.79 35.01 -20.08
CA LEU A 443 -8.69 35.67 -19.15
C LEU A 443 -9.13 36.97 -19.83
N ASP A 444 -10.44 37.15 -19.98
CA ASP A 444 -10.98 38.38 -20.53
C ASP A 444 -10.58 39.54 -19.62
N ARG A 445 -9.66 40.37 -20.12
CA ARG A 445 -9.03 41.57 -19.51
C ARG A 445 -7.69 41.30 -18.81
N GLU A 446 -6.60 41.33 -19.58
CA GLU A 446 -5.24 41.83 -19.26
C GLU A 446 -4.23 41.25 -20.28
N PRO A 447 -3.10 41.92 -20.60
CA PRO A 447 -2.03 41.30 -21.39
C PRO A 447 -1.50 40.05 -20.66
N MET A 448 -1.07 39.02 -21.42
CA MET A 448 -0.48 37.79 -20.86
C MET A 448 0.47 38.13 -19.71
N SER A 449 0.26 37.52 -18.52
CA SER A 449 1.09 37.80 -17.35
C SER A 449 2.57 37.78 -17.73
N SER A 450 3.28 38.81 -17.28
CA SER A 450 4.74 38.95 -17.47
C SER A 450 5.53 37.73 -16.97
N PHE A 451 4.92 36.87 -16.15
CA PHE A 451 5.43 35.56 -15.78
C PHE A 451 5.78 34.68 -17.00
N PHE A 452 4.85 34.52 -17.95
CA PHE A 452 5.06 33.67 -19.14
C PHE A 452 6.04 34.27 -20.16
N GLN A 453 6.33 35.57 -20.05
CA GLN A 453 7.32 36.29 -20.86
C GLN A 453 8.70 36.32 -20.20
N SER A 454 8.82 35.83 -18.97
CA SER A 454 10.07 35.85 -18.23
C SER A 454 11.03 34.76 -18.74
N PRO A 455 12.35 35.00 -18.70
CA PRO A 455 13.36 34.00 -19.04
C PRO A 455 13.15 32.67 -18.31
N THR A 456 13.23 31.55 -19.04
CA THR A 456 13.17 30.21 -18.43
C THR A 456 14.52 29.46 -18.52
N GLN A 457 14.64 28.46 -17.66
CA GLN A 457 15.65 27.42 -17.72
C GLN A 457 14.96 26.07 -17.64
N THR A 458 15.35 25.13 -18.50
CA THR A 458 14.79 23.76 -18.51
C THR A 458 15.88 22.76 -18.14
N VAL A 459 15.64 22.00 -17.08
CA VAL A 459 16.56 20.97 -16.57
C VAL A 459 15.84 19.63 -16.56
N LEU A 460 16.48 18.58 -17.06
CA LEU A 460 16.04 17.20 -16.94
C LEU A 460 16.89 16.52 -15.87
N ALA A 461 16.28 15.68 -15.04
CA ALA A 461 17.01 14.71 -14.22
C ALA A 461 16.53 13.31 -14.58
N ASN A 462 17.45 12.38 -14.81
CA ASN A 462 17.08 11.00 -15.12
C ASN A 462 17.00 10.13 -13.87
N SER A 463 16.67 8.86 -14.05
CA SER A 463 16.53 7.87 -12.97
C SER A 463 17.81 7.60 -12.16
N SER A 464 18.98 7.95 -12.71
CA SER A 464 20.28 7.87 -12.03
C SER A 464 20.69 9.18 -11.34
N ALA A 465 19.77 10.14 -11.20
CA ALA A 465 20.00 11.47 -10.64
C ALA A 465 21.02 12.33 -11.41
N GLU A 466 21.40 11.96 -12.63
CA GLU A 466 22.18 12.85 -13.50
C GLU A 466 21.27 13.95 -14.04
N THR A 467 21.82 15.14 -14.24
CA THR A 467 21.05 16.29 -14.74
C THR A 467 21.55 16.76 -16.09
N LEU A 468 20.62 17.13 -16.97
CA LEU A 468 20.89 17.71 -18.27
C LEU A 468 20.13 19.02 -18.44
N MET A 469 20.88 20.10 -18.58
CA MET A 469 20.33 21.43 -18.83
C MET A 469 20.10 21.63 -20.32
N ILE A 470 18.83 21.69 -20.73
CA ILE A 470 18.40 21.73 -22.13
C ILE A 470 18.37 23.16 -22.68
N HIS A 471 17.95 24.08 -21.83
CA HIS A 471 17.79 25.47 -22.20
C HIS A 471 18.24 26.40 -21.07
N TYR A 472 18.94 27.45 -21.47
CA TYR A 472 19.29 28.59 -20.64
C TYR A 472 18.98 29.86 -21.43
N HIS A 473 17.97 30.61 -20.99
CA HIS A 473 17.68 31.88 -21.61
C HIS A 473 18.84 32.87 -21.33
N PRO A 474 19.41 33.57 -22.32
CA PRO A 474 20.62 34.41 -22.13
C PRO A 474 20.48 35.50 -21.07
N ASP A 475 19.26 35.98 -20.86
CA ASP A 475 18.93 37.00 -19.86
C ASP A 475 18.48 36.43 -18.51
N PHE A 476 18.53 35.10 -18.35
CA PHE A 476 18.19 34.44 -17.09
C PHE A 476 19.15 34.86 -15.98
N GLY A 477 18.63 35.38 -14.87
CA GLY A 477 19.43 35.88 -13.75
C GLY A 477 20.03 37.28 -13.95
N ARG A 478 19.83 37.92 -15.12
CA ARG A 478 20.23 39.32 -15.33
C ARG A 478 19.17 40.23 -14.72
N ASN A 479 19.57 41.08 -13.76
CA ASN A 479 18.66 42.06 -13.15
C ASN A 479 18.12 43.01 -14.23
N LEU A 480 16.85 42.89 -14.59
CA LEU A 480 16.13 43.92 -15.37
C LEU A 480 15.74 45.13 -14.49
N THR A 481 16.04 45.09 -13.19
CA THR A 481 15.90 46.19 -12.25
C THR A 481 17.23 46.92 -12.08
N ASN A 482 17.52 47.85 -13.01
CA ASN A 482 18.36 49.05 -12.89
C ASN A 482 19.19 49.34 -14.16
N LEU A 483 18.54 49.94 -15.16
CA LEU A 483 19.21 50.83 -16.11
C LEU A 483 18.39 52.14 -16.13
N PRO A 484 18.90 53.25 -15.55
CA PRO A 484 18.25 54.54 -15.70
C PRO A 484 18.46 55.01 -17.14
N GLY A 485 17.36 55.22 -17.88
CA GLY A 485 17.38 55.99 -19.13
C GLY A 485 17.19 55.24 -20.46
N VAL A 486 16.57 54.07 -20.51
CA VAL A 486 16.12 53.49 -21.80
C VAL A 486 14.60 53.63 -21.94
N ASN A 487 14.18 54.55 -22.81
CA ASN A 487 12.81 54.75 -23.24
C ASN A 487 12.19 53.45 -23.79
N LYS A 488 10.91 53.21 -23.47
CA LYS A 488 10.07 52.07 -23.90
C LYS A 488 9.75 52.01 -25.40
N THR A 489 10.53 52.66 -26.26
CA THR A 489 10.28 52.76 -27.70
C THR A 489 11.59 52.63 -28.46
N SER A 490 12.19 51.44 -28.45
CA SER A 490 13.12 50.89 -29.45
C SER A 490 13.72 49.58 -28.91
N ILE A 491 12.98 48.47 -28.99
CA ILE A 491 13.66 47.17 -29.01
C ILE A 491 14.23 47.04 -30.42
N SER A 492 15.44 47.55 -30.62
CA SER A 492 16.18 47.32 -31.86
C SER A 492 16.33 45.80 -32.04
N PRO A 493 16.08 45.22 -33.23
CA PRO A 493 16.19 43.79 -33.51
C PRO A 493 17.66 43.28 -33.53
N ALA A 494 18.55 43.94 -32.79
CA ALA A 494 20.00 43.84 -32.85
C ALA A 494 20.63 43.15 -31.63
N ILE A 495 19.85 42.47 -30.78
CA ILE A 495 20.35 41.37 -29.93
C ILE A 495 19.97 40.03 -30.60
N LYS A 496 20.12 39.97 -31.94
CA LYS A 496 20.17 38.72 -32.70
C LYS A 496 21.63 38.25 -32.66
N ALA A 497 21.83 37.02 -32.20
CA ALA A 497 23.07 36.27 -32.19
C ALA A 497 24.02 36.50 -30.98
N GLN A 498 23.56 36.20 -29.76
CA GLN A 498 24.44 35.52 -28.81
C GLN A 498 24.13 34.03 -28.85
N ARG A 499 25.17 33.25 -29.14
CA ARG A 499 25.09 31.83 -29.50
C ARG A 499 24.52 31.01 -28.35
N PHE A 500 23.40 30.34 -28.63
CA PHE A 500 22.89 29.24 -27.82
C PHE A 500 23.96 28.16 -27.70
N THR A 501 24.33 27.78 -26.48
CA THR A 501 25.20 26.64 -26.24
C THR A 501 24.32 25.43 -25.95
N THR A 502 24.05 24.62 -26.96
CA THR A 502 23.57 23.26 -26.71
C THR A 502 24.61 22.52 -25.88
N PRO A 503 24.22 21.64 -24.94
CA PRO A 503 25.16 20.80 -24.23
C PRO A 503 26.11 20.06 -25.20
N PRO A 504 27.37 19.82 -24.82
CA PRO A 504 28.28 19.01 -25.61
C PRO A 504 27.69 17.63 -25.90
N LEU A 505 27.92 17.10 -27.10
CA LEU A 505 27.41 15.78 -27.53
C LEU A 505 27.72 14.68 -26.49
N ASN A 506 28.94 14.67 -25.95
CA ASN A 506 29.35 13.69 -24.94
C ASN A 506 28.51 13.76 -23.67
N THR A 507 28.17 14.96 -23.19
CA THR A 507 27.30 15.14 -22.00
C THR A 507 25.91 14.58 -22.23
N VAL A 508 25.36 14.76 -23.43
CA VAL A 508 24.04 14.21 -23.79
C VAL A 508 24.10 12.69 -23.92
N ILE A 509 25.18 12.16 -24.49
CA ILE A 509 25.39 10.71 -24.60
C ILE A 509 25.53 10.08 -23.22
N GLU A 510 26.33 10.64 -22.31
CA GLU A 510 26.47 10.13 -20.93
C GLU A 510 25.13 10.17 -20.18
N PHE A 511 24.41 11.30 -20.26
CA PHE A 511 23.07 11.43 -19.65
C PHE A 511 22.06 10.39 -20.16
N VAL A 512 22.12 10.05 -21.46
CA VAL A 512 21.25 9.03 -22.05
C VAL A 512 21.74 7.64 -21.69
N LYS A 513 23.06 7.39 -21.62
CA LYS A 513 23.63 6.10 -21.19
C LYS A 513 23.24 5.73 -19.76
N SER A 514 23.10 6.72 -18.88
CA SER A 514 22.71 6.51 -17.49
C SER A 514 21.20 6.28 -17.30
N PHE A 515 20.41 6.20 -18.36
CA PHE A 515 19.00 5.83 -18.26
C PHE A 515 18.88 4.40 -17.74
N TYR A 516 18.03 4.25 -16.72
CA TYR A 516 17.75 2.95 -16.16
C TYR A 516 16.66 2.28 -17.01
N GLN A 517 17.06 1.31 -17.83
CA GLN A 517 16.13 0.44 -18.55
C GLN A 517 16.07 -0.95 -17.94
N LEU A 518 14.84 -1.46 -17.90
CA LEU A 518 14.57 -2.89 -17.83
C LEU A 518 15.16 -3.55 -19.09
N GLY A 519 16.00 -4.54 -18.88
CA GLY A 519 16.96 -5.07 -19.86
C GLY A 519 16.33 -5.68 -21.11
N GLU A 520 17.24 -5.91 -22.07
CA GLU A 520 17.07 -6.54 -23.38
C GLU A 520 16.25 -7.84 -23.39
#